data_AF-G8CRA3-F1
#
_entry.id   AF-G8CRA3-F1
#
_cell.length_a   1.000
_cell.length_b   1.000
_cell.length_c   1.000
_cell.angle_alpha   90.00
_cell.angle_beta   90.00
_cell.angle_gamma   90.00
#
_symmetry.space_group_name_H-M   'P 1'
#
loop_
_entity.id
_entity.type
_entity.pdbx_description
1 polymer ?
#
loop_
_entity_poly.entity_id
_entity_poly.type
_entity_poly.pdbx_seq_one_letter_code
_entity_poly.pdbx_strand_id
1 'polypeptide(L)' 'MFLFFFCFLYFVFKYNYLIFVLLGIEFLFFSLLVYYVFFFSSVIFFYFLCFGLMSGVVGLVIFFFSVKGFGIDKVMFYFL' A
#
# COMPACT_ATOMS: atom_id res chain seq x y z
N MET A 1 -0.33 -11.08 12.27
CA MET A 1 1.04 -11.60 11.98
C MET A 1 1.21 -12.12 10.55
N PHE A 2 0.34 -12.99 10.03
CA PHE A 2 0.47 -13.55 8.67
C PHE A 2 0.45 -12.50 7.54
N LEU A 3 -0.42 -11.49 7.65
CA LEU A 3 -0.49 -10.36 6.70
C LEU A 3 0.79 -9.51 6.67
N PHE A 4 1.47 -9.38 7.81
CA PHE A 4 2.72 -8.64 7.92
C PHE A 4 3.87 -9.37 7.23
N PHE A 5 3.89 -10.71 7.30
CA PHE A 5 4.85 -11.54 6.59
C PHE A 5 4.68 -11.46 5.07
N PHE A 6 3.43 -11.47 4.58
CA PHE A 6 3.14 -11.25 3.16
C PHE A 6 3.60 -9.88 2.68
N CYS A 7 3.37 -8.83 3.46
CA CYS A 7 3.87 -7.50 3.15
C CYS A 7 5.40 -7.51 2.93
N PHE A 8 6.16 -8.11 3.86
CA PHE A 8 7.61 -8.21 3.74
C PHE A 8 8.04 -8.98 2.48
N LEU A 9 7.32 -10.05 2.12
CA LEU A 9 7.56 -10.80 0.89
C LEU A 9 7.36 -9.94 -0.37
N TYR A 10 6.29 -9.14 -0.43
CA TYR A 10 6.03 -8.26 -1.57
C TYR A 10 7.11 -7.17 -1.71
N PHE A 11 7.56 -6.60 -0.59
CA PHE A 11 8.62 -5.59 -0.59
C PHE A 11 9.99 -6.14 -0.98
N VAL A 12 10.35 -7.35 -0.56
CA VAL A 12 11.70 -7.90 -0.80
C VAL A 12 11.82 -8.59 -2.16
N PHE A 13 10.83 -9.38 -2.58
CA PHE A 13 10.97 -10.21 -3.78
C PHE A 13 10.43 -9.58 -5.06
N LYS A 14 9.49 -8.64 -4.97
CA LYS A 14 8.78 -8.09 -6.14
C LYS A 14 8.77 -6.56 -6.21
N TYR A 15 9.78 -5.92 -5.63
CA TYR A 15 9.98 -4.46 -5.66
C TYR A 15 10.17 -3.87 -7.06
N ASN A 16 10.33 -4.69 -8.10
CA ASN A 16 10.51 -4.18 -9.47
C ASN A 16 9.26 -3.48 -10.02
N TYR A 17 8.06 -3.86 -9.57
CA TYR A 17 6.82 -3.25 -10.05
C TYR A 17 6.09 -2.45 -8.98
N LEU A 18 5.65 -1.25 -9.36
CA LEU A 18 5.03 -0.26 -8.48
C LEU A 18 3.72 -0.76 -7.86
N ILE A 19 2.99 -1.61 -8.60
CA ILE A 19 1.79 -2.27 -8.08
C ILE A 19 2.08 -3.10 -6.82
N PHE A 20 3.17 -3.87 -6.79
CA PHE A 20 3.43 -4.77 -5.67
C PHE A 20 3.84 -3.99 -4.41
N VAL A 21 4.46 -2.83 -4.58
CA VAL A 21 4.78 -1.91 -3.48
C VAL A 21 3.50 -1.29 -2.91
N LEU A 22 2.62 -0.77 -3.77
CA LEU A 22 1.34 -0.20 -3.37
C LEU A 22 0.47 -1.23 -2.62
N LEU A 23 0.40 -2.45 -3.15
CA LEU A 23 -0.34 -3.56 -2.57
C LEU A 23 0.26 -4.00 -1.21
N GLY A 24 1.60 -3.96 -1.08
CA GLY A 24 2.29 -4.21 0.18
C GLY A 24 1.93 -3.18 1.27
N ILE A 25 1.84 -1.90 0.91
CA ILE A 25 1.45 -0.82 1.82
C ILE A 25 0.01 -1.02 2.32
N GLU A 26 -0.92 -1.40 1.45
CA GLU A 26 -2.31 -1.68 1.84
C GLU A 26 -2.40 -2.88 2.80
N PHE A 27 -1.67 -3.96 2.53
CA PHE A 27 -1.62 -5.11 3.44
C PHE A 27 -1.02 -4.76 4.80
N LEU A 28 -0.02 -3.86 4.83
CA LEU A 28 0.54 -3.34 6.07
C LEU A 28 -0.52 -2.55 6.86
N PHE A 29 -1.26 -1.67 6.19
CA PHE A 29 -2.35 -0.91 6.78
C PHE A 29 -3.44 -1.80 7.38
N PHE A 30 -3.90 -2.82 6.64
CA PHE A 30 -4.86 -3.80 7.16
C PHE A 30 -4.33 -4.56 8.37
N SER A 31 -3.04 -4.91 8.38
CA SER A 31 -2.45 -5.60 9.53
C SER A 31 -2.44 -4.74 10.79
N LEU A 32 -2.19 -3.43 10.67
CA LEU A 32 -2.29 -2.46 11.77
C LEU A 32 -3.73 -2.28 12.23
N LEU A 33 -4.66 -2.20 11.28
CA LEU A 33 -6.08 -2.00 11.56
C LEU A 33 -6.63 -3.12 12.44
N VAL A 34 -6.25 -4.38 12.20
CA VAL A 34 -6.63 -5.54 13.03
C VAL A 34 -6.17 -5.38 14.49
N TYR A 35 -4.97 -4.84 14.74
CA TYR A 35 -4.51 -4.58 16.10
C TYR A 35 -5.24 -3.41 16.76
N TYR A 36 -5.56 -2.39 15.97
CA TYR A 36 -6.20 -1.17 16.45
C TYR A 36 -7.70 -1.31 16.74
N VAL A 37 -8.38 -2.33 16.19
CA VAL A 37 -9.79 -2.64 16.53
C VAL A 37 -9.97 -2.81 18.05
N PHE A 38 -8.99 -3.37 18.75
CA PHE A 38 -9.10 -3.66 20.18
C PHE A 38 -8.80 -2.45 21.08
N PHE A 39 -8.16 -1.41 20.56
CA PHE A 39 -7.63 -0.31 21.36
C PHE A 39 -8.38 1.02 21.20
N PHE A 40 -9.04 1.25 20.06
CA PHE A 40 -9.65 2.55 19.77
C PHE A 40 -11.17 2.58 19.99
N SER A 41 -11.66 3.78 20.34
CA SER A 41 -13.09 4.09 20.28
C SER A 41 -13.61 4.01 18.84
N SER A 42 -14.85 3.56 18.66
CA SER A 42 -15.49 3.29 17.36
C SER A 42 -15.41 4.45 16.36
N VAL A 43 -15.39 5.70 16.86
CA VAL A 43 -15.29 6.90 16.02
C VAL A 43 -13.91 7.03 15.38
N ILE A 44 -12.84 6.80 16.14
CA ILE A 44 -11.45 6.94 15.65
C ILE A 44 -11.13 5.82 14.66
N PHE A 45 -11.68 4.62 14.91
CA PHE A 45 -11.60 3.50 13.98
C PHE A 45 -12.18 3.86 12.60
N PHE A 46 -13.34 4.53 12.56
CA PHE A 46 -13.96 4.94 11.30
C PHE A 46 -13.11 5.97 10.53
N TYR A 47 -12.55 6.98 11.22
CA TYR A 47 -11.64 7.93 10.59
C TYR A 47 -10.40 7.26 10.01
N PHE A 48 -9.81 6.31 10.73
CA PHE A 48 -8.64 5.58 10.27
C PHE A 48 -8.96 4.76 9.02
N LEU A 49 -10.11 4.10 8.99
CA LEU A 49 -10.58 3.32 7.83
C LEU A 49 -10.78 4.20 6.59
N CYS A 50 -11.42 5.37 6.74
CA CYS A 50 -11.57 6.34 5.66
C CYS A 50 -10.21 6.84 5.13
N PHE A 51 -9.24 7.09 6.01
CA PHE A 51 -7.89 7.47 5.61
C PHE A 51 -7.20 6.37 4.80
N GLY A 52 -7.34 5.11 5.21
CA GLY A 52 -6.85 3.95 4.47
C GLY A 52 -7.40 3.88 3.05
N LEU A 53 -8.72 4.03 2.89
CA LEU A 53 -9.37 4.05 1.57
C LEU A 53 -8.83 5.18 0.68
N MET A 54 -8.72 6.40 1.22
CA MET A 54 -8.18 7.54 0.47
C MET A 54 -6.74 7.29 0.03
N SER A 55 -5.91 6.69 0.90
CA SER A 55 -4.51 6.37 0.57
C SER A 55 -4.40 5.38 -0.60
N GLY A 56 -5.28 4.38 -0.69
CA GLY A 56 -5.33 3.42 -1.80
C GLY A 56 -5.70 4.06 -3.12
N VAL A 57 -6.73 4.92 -3.12
CA VAL A 57 -7.15 5.68 -4.32
C VAL A 57 -6.02 6.58 -4.82
N VAL A 58 -5.38 7.34 -3.93
CA VAL A 58 -4.26 8.21 -4.28
C VAL A 58 -3.07 7.40 -4.82
N GLY A 59 -2.77 6.25 -4.22
CA GLY A 59 -1.74 5.33 -4.68
C GLY A 59 -1.96 4.84 -6.12
N LEU A 60 -3.20 4.49 -6.47
CA LEU A 60 -3.56 4.11 -7.84
C LEU A 60 -3.47 5.29 -8.81
N VAL A 61 -3.87 6.49 -8.40
CA VAL A 61 -3.73 7.69 -9.24
C VAL A 61 -2.25 7.94 -9.60
N ILE A 62 -1.35 7.84 -8.61
CA ILE A 62 0.10 7.97 -8.83
C ILE A 62 0.60 6.87 -9.78
N PHE A 63 0.10 5.64 -9.63
CA PHE A 63 0.42 4.55 -10.55
C PHE A 63 0.03 4.90 -11.99
N PHE A 64 -1.21 5.34 -12.24
CA PHE A 64 -1.66 5.72 -13.58
C PHE A 64 -0.83 6.85 -14.20
N PHE A 65 -0.46 7.87 -13.42
CA PHE A 65 0.43 8.92 -13.90
C PHE A 65 1.83 8.39 -14.25
N SER A 66 2.33 7.43 -13.48
CA SER A 66 3.64 6.81 -13.74
C SER A 66 3.63 5.98 -15.02
N VAL A 67 2.59 5.16 -15.23
CA VAL A 67 2.43 4.38 -16.48
C VAL A 67 2.25 5.30 -17.68
N LYS A 68 1.41 6.34 -17.55
CA LYS A 68 1.15 7.28 -18.65
C LYS A 68 2.38 8.13 -19.00
N GLY A 69 3.17 8.53 -18.01
CA GLY A 69 4.35 9.37 -18.21
C GLY A 69 5.55 8.61 -18.76
N PHE A 70 5.75 7.36 -18.33
CA PHE A 70 7.00 6.64 -18.56
C PHE A 70 6.84 5.32 -19.31
N GLY A 71 5.62 4.88 -19.55
CA GLY A 71 5.29 3.68 -20.34
C GLY A 71 5.66 2.35 -19.69
N ILE A 72 6.27 2.35 -18.49
CA ILE A 72 6.78 1.16 -17.82
C ILE A 72 6.45 1.21 -16.33
N ASP A 73 5.91 0.12 -15.80
CA ASP A 73 5.49 -0.05 -14.40
C ASP A 73 6.65 -0.30 -13.43
N LYS A 74 7.82 0.32 -13.62
CA LYS A 74 9.00 0.12 -12.75
C LYS A 74 9.01 1.11 -11.58
N VAL A 75 9.36 0.62 -10.38
CA VAL A 75 9.41 1.43 -9.14
C VAL A 75 10.50 2.49 -9.18
N MET A 76 11.65 2.16 -9.76
CA MET A 76 12.72 3.11 -10.03
C MET A 76 12.90 3.26 -11.53
N PHE A 77 13.10 4.51 -11.97
CA PHE A 77 13.88 4.78 -13.17
C PHE A 77 15.24 4.14 -12.96
N TYR A 78 15.44 2.93 -13.49
CA TYR A 78 16.78 2.50 -13.85
C TYR A 78 17.19 3.41 -14.99
N PHE A 79 17.72 4.58 -14.63
CA PHE A 79 18.44 5.49 -15.51
C PHE A 79 19.84 4.90 -15.65
N LEU A 80 19.94 3.75 -16.33
CA LEU A 80 21.20 3.11 -16.66
C LEU A 80 21.10 2.46 -18.03
#